data_AF-A0A3A4V5H8-F1
#
_entry.id   AF-A0A3A4V5H8-F1
#
_cell.length_a   1.000
_cell.length_b   1.000
_cell.length_c   1.000
_cell.angle_alpha   90.00
_cell.angle_beta   90.00
_cell.angle_gamma   90.00
#
_symmetry.space_group_name_H-M   'P 1'
#
loop_
_entity.id
_entity.type
_entity.pdbx_description
1 polymer ?
#
loop_
_entity_poly.entity_id
_entity_poly.type
_entity_poly.pdbx_seq_one_letter_code
_entity_poly.pdbx_strand_id
1 'polypeptide(L)'
;YFHSKDWQYGYEKLIPEIKKIEKNYSKIIVSNKAPLDQSYMFFLFYLKYPPSSYQIETAESSSGGFRESHKFAKFEFRPINWDNELKDSNVLYIGRPNDFSNKVKIIKTIDYLDNSPAIKIVQGSD
;
A
#
# COMPACT_ATOMS: atom_id res chain seq x y z
N TYR A 1 -9.85 -14.85 -19.66
CA TYR A 1 -10.86 -13.87 -19.20
C TYR A 1 -10.12 -12.99 -18.19
N PHE A 2 -9.86 -11.72 -18.52
CA PHE A 2 -9.11 -10.81 -17.65
C PHE A 2 -10.10 -10.16 -16.68
N HIS A 3 -10.03 -10.50 -15.39
CA HIS A 3 -10.92 -9.93 -14.40
C HIS A 3 -10.26 -8.68 -13.81
N SER A 4 -11.00 -7.63 -13.46
CA SER A 4 -10.43 -6.44 -12.77
C SER A 4 -9.76 -6.75 -11.42
N LYS A 5 -9.92 -7.99 -10.94
CA LYS A 5 -9.19 -8.58 -9.81
C LYS A 5 -7.71 -8.80 -10.13
N ASP A 6 -7.36 -8.80 -11.42
CA ASP A 6 -6.01 -8.97 -11.92
C ASP A 6 -5.26 -7.62 -11.83
N TRP A 7 -4.81 -7.30 -10.63
CA TRP A 7 -3.60 -6.53 -10.31
C TRP A 7 -3.49 -5.07 -10.75
N GLN A 8 -3.64 -4.74 -12.04
CA GLN A 8 -3.27 -3.41 -12.56
C GLN A 8 -4.31 -2.32 -12.27
N TYR A 9 -5.59 -2.66 -12.29
CA TYR A 9 -6.68 -1.68 -12.20
C TYR A 9 -6.73 -0.96 -10.84
N GLY A 10 -6.39 -1.67 -9.76
CA GLY A 10 -6.39 -1.09 -8.42
C GLY A 10 -5.31 -0.02 -8.25
N TYR A 11 -4.08 -0.27 -8.73
CA TYR A 11 -2.95 0.64 -8.55
C TYR A 11 -3.06 1.92 -9.39
N GLU A 12 -3.58 1.84 -10.62
CA GLU A 12 -3.79 3.01 -11.48
C GLU A 12 -4.71 4.05 -10.80
N LYS A 13 -5.75 3.58 -10.11
CA LYS A 13 -6.64 4.45 -9.32
C LYS A 13 -6.06 4.85 -7.96
N LEU A 14 -5.32 3.96 -7.32
CA LEU A 14 -4.80 4.14 -5.97
C LEU A 14 -3.70 5.20 -5.91
N ILE A 15 -2.73 5.14 -6.82
CA ILE A 15 -1.53 5.99 -6.75
C ILE A 15 -1.86 7.49 -6.85
N PRO A 16 -2.75 7.94 -7.75
CA PRO A 16 -3.20 9.35 -7.77
C PRO A 16 -3.85 9.79 -6.47
N GLU A 17 -4.60 8.92 -5.79
CA GLU A 17 -5.23 9.23 -4.51
C GLU A 17 -4.19 9.35 -3.39
N ILE A 18 -3.21 8.46 -3.37
CA ILE A 18 -2.08 8.53 -2.43
C ILE A 18 -1.31 9.84 -2.63
N LYS A 19 -0.95 10.20 -3.87
CA LYS A 19 -0.18 11.44 -4.16
C LYS A 19 -0.83 12.72 -3.63
N LYS A 20 -2.17 12.75 -3.54
CA LYS A 20 -2.91 13.91 -3.00
C LYS A 20 -2.71 14.10 -1.50
N ILE A 21 -2.55 13.01 -0.75
CA ILE A 21 -2.60 13.02 0.72
C ILE A 21 -1.29 12.59 1.39
N GLU A 22 -0.39 11.93 0.67
CA GLU A 22 0.79 11.29 1.24
C GLU A 22 1.71 12.24 2.02
N LYS A 23 1.70 13.54 1.70
CA LYS A 23 2.53 14.56 2.37
C LYS A 23 2.13 14.78 3.83
N ASN A 24 0.91 14.40 4.21
CA ASN A 24 0.39 14.52 5.56
C ASN A 24 0.82 13.36 6.47
N TYR A 25 1.54 12.37 5.93
CA TYR A 25 1.90 11.15 6.62
C TYR A 25 3.42 10.97 6.60
N SER A 26 3.99 10.64 7.75
CA SER A 26 5.41 10.32 7.89
C SER A 26 5.73 8.91 7.38
N LYS A 27 4.72 8.02 7.37
CA LYS A 27 4.86 6.62 6.99
C LYS A 27 3.62 6.09 6.28
N ILE A 28 3.83 5.25 5.28
CA ILE A 28 2.77 4.59 4.52
C ILE A 28 3.01 3.09 4.53
N ILE A 29 2.08 2.33 5.10
CA ILE A 29 2.14 0.88 5.18
C ILE A 29 1.18 0.29 4.15
N VAL A 30 1.72 -0.52 3.25
CA VAL A 30 0.96 -1.18 2.18
C VAL A 30 0.96 -2.67 2.44
N SER A 31 -0.22 -3.27 2.46
CA SER A 31 -0.38 -4.72 2.58
C SER A 31 0.29 -5.42 1.40
N ASN A 32 1.12 -6.42 1.69
CA ASN A 32 1.74 -7.31 0.69
C ASN A 32 1.05 -8.70 0.65
N LYS A 33 -0.22 -8.78 1.05
CA LYS A 33 -1.02 -10.02 0.95
C LYS A 33 -1.89 -9.98 -0.29
N ALA A 34 -2.09 -11.13 -0.93
CA ALA A 34 -2.93 -11.25 -2.14
C ALA A 34 -4.32 -10.62 -1.96
N PRO A 35 -4.78 -9.79 -2.92
CA PRO A 35 -4.19 -9.54 -4.24
C PRO A 35 -3.18 -8.38 -4.31
N LEU A 36 -2.63 -7.91 -3.19
CA LEU A 36 -1.68 -6.79 -3.09
C LEU A 36 -0.20 -7.20 -2.98
N ASP A 37 0.12 -8.47 -3.24
CA ASP A 37 1.39 -9.13 -2.89
C ASP A 37 2.62 -8.77 -3.74
N GLN A 38 2.46 -8.10 -4.88
CA GLN A 38 3.55 -7.48 -5.68
C GLN A 38 3.40 -5.95 -5.73
N SER A 39 2.79 -5.35 -4.72
CA SER A 39 2.45 -3.92 -4.69
C SER A 39 3.64 -2.99 -4.91
N TYR A 40 4.83 -3.32 -4.40
CA TYR A 40 5.94 -2.35 -4.38
C TYR A 40 6.44 -1.98 -5.80
N MET A 41 6.49 -2.92 -6.74
CA MET A 41 6.93 -2.63 -8.12
C MET A 41 5.99 -1.67 -8.84
N PHE A 42 4.68 -1.84 -8.67
CA PHE A 42 3.68 -0.92 -9.24
C PHE A 42 3.80 0.46 -8.62
N PHE A 43 4.06 0.55 -7.31
CA PHE A 43 4.31 1.82 -6.66
C PHE A 43 5.56 2.50 -7.22
N LEU A 44 6.69 1.80 -7.33
CA LEU A 44 7.92 2.35 -7.93
C LEU A 44 7.65 2.90 -9.35
N PHE A 45 6.93 2.13 -10.18
CA PHE A 45 6.58 2.50 -11.54
C PHE A 45 5.67 3.74 -11.62
N TYR A 46 4.51 3.72 -10.96
CA TYR A 46 3.53 4.81 -11.04
C TYR A 46 3.93 6.07 -10.25
N LEU A 47 4.75 5.92 -9.20
CA LEU A 47 5.37 7.05 -8.52
C LEU A 47 6.52 7.65 -9.35
N LYS A 48 7.00 6.95 -10.38
CA LYS A 48 8.21 7.30 -11.13
C LYS A 48 9.41 7.45 -10.20
N TYR A 49 9.55 6.51 -9.28
CA TYR A 49 10.58 6.58 -8.25
C TYR A 49 11.97 6.34 -8.88
N PRO A 50 12.99 7.17 -8.61
CA PRO A 50 14.29 7.05 -9.28
C PRO A 50 14.98 5.71 -8.98
N PRO A 51 15.41 4.96 -10.01
CA PRO A 51 16.09 3.67 -9.80
C PRO A 51 17.37 3.79 -8.96
N SER A 52 18.13 4.89 -9.11
CA SER A 52 19.34 5.14 -8.33
C SER A 52 19.05 5.32 -6.84
N SER A 53 17.99 6.08 -6.51
CA SER A 53 17.54 6.24 -5.13
C SER A 53 17.13 4.90 -4.52
N TYR A 54 16.37 4.10 -5.27
CA TYR A 54 15.96 2.77 -4.82
C TYR A 54 17.16 1.88 -4.53
N GLN A 55 18.10 1.79 -5.48
CA GLN A 55 19.31 0.97 -5.33
C GLN A 55 20.14 1.37 -4.12
N ILE A 56 20.27 2.67 -3.83
CA ILE A 56 20.99 3.16 -2.66
C ILE A 56 20.27 2.77 -1.37
N GLU A 57 18.95 3.02 -1.29
CA GLU A 57 18.14 2.70 -0.10
C GLU A 57 18.09 1.19 0.19
N THR A 58 18.14 0.37 -0.86
CA THR A 58 18.08 -1.09 -0.72
C THR A 58 19.45 -1.77 -0.74
N ALA A 59 20.56 -1.04 -0.88
CA ALA A 59 21.89 -1.61 -1.03
C ALA A 59 22.30 -2.54 0.14
N GLU A 60 21.83 -2.22 1.36
CA GLU A 60 22.12 -2.97 2.58
C GLU A 60 21.02 -3.97 2.95
N SER A 61 19.84 -3.86 2.34
CA SER A 61 18.74 -4.81 2.57
C SER A 61 18.81 -5.92 1.53
N SER A 62 18.70 -7.18 1.99
CA SER A 62 18.57 -8.41 1.18
C SER A 62 17.33 -8.46 0.28
N SER A 63 16.73 -7.32 -0.05
CA SER A 63 15.45 -7.11 -0.74
C SER A 63 15.48 -7.53 -2.22
N GLY A 64 15.85 -8.78 -2.48
CA GLY A 64 15.78 -9.44 -3.79
C GLY A 64 14.73 -10.54 -3.84
N GLY A 65 14.20 -10.98 -2.68
CA GLY A 65 13.21 -12.04 -2.59
C GLY A 65 11.77 -11.54 -2.78
N PHE A 66 11.00 -12.18 -3.67
CA PHE A 66 9.57 -11.92 -3.90
C PHE A 66 8.68 -12.00 -2.63
N ARG A 67 9.14 -12.69 -1.58
CA ARG A 67 8.39 -12.92 -0.33
C ARG A 67 8.81 -12.01 0.83
N GLU A 68 9.76 -11.11 0.60
CA GLU A 68 10.32 -10.29 1.66
C GLU A 68 9.51 -9.00 1.87
N SER A 69 9.67 -8.38 3.04
CA SER A 69 9.17 -7.03 3.26
C SER A 69 9.99 -6.03 2.46
N HIS A 70 9.35 -5.22 1.63
CA HIS A 70 10.02 -4.20 0.83
C HIS A 70 9.85 -2.84 1.49
N LYS A 71 10.86 -1.97 1.40
CA LYS A 71 10.78 -0.59 1.89
C LYS A 71 11.48 0.32 0.91
N PHE A 72 10.92 1.51 0.68
CA PHE A 72 11.59 2.60 0.00
C PHE A 72 10.93 3.91 0.42
N ALA A 73 11.72 5.00 0.50
CA ALA A 73 11.29 6.28 1.01
C ALA A 73 10.48 6.13 2.33
N LYS A 74 9.20 6.54 2.33
CA LYS A 74 8.27 6.39 3.47
C LYS A 74 7.34 5.18 3.35
N PHE A 75 7.46 4.38 2.29
CA PHE A 75 6.60 3.23 2.02
C PHE A 75 7.22 1.96 2.62
N GLU A 76 6.39 1.20 3.34
CA GLU A 76 6.71 -0.12 3.86
C GLU A 76 5.67 -1.13 3.39
N PHE A 77 6.12 -2.20 2.73
CA PHE A 77 5.29 -3.25 2.16
C PHE A 77 5.40 -4.49 3.05
N ARG A 78 4.35 -4.77 3.80
CA ARG A 78 4.30 -5.88 4.76
C ARG A 78 2.85 -6.27 5.08
N PRO A 79 2.61 -7.43 5.73
CA PRO A 79 1.31 -7.73 6.29
C PRO A 79 0.86 -6.64 7.27
N ILE A 80 -0.39 -6.22 7.16
CA ILE A 80 -1.06 -5.40 8.17
C ILE A 80 -1.68 -6.35 9.19
N ASN A 81 -1.35 -6.15 10.47
CA ASN A 81 -1.98 -6.86 11.58
C ASN A 81 -2.69 -5.83 12.44
N TRP A 82 -3.89 -5.42 12.01
CA TRP A 82 -4.56 -4.22 12.49
C TRP A 82 -4.65 -4.12 14.02
N ASP A 83 -4.95 -5.22 14.71
CA ASP A 83 -5.11 -5.20 16.16
C ASP A 83 -3.81 -4.85 16.91
N ASN A 84 -2.65 -5.13 16.30
CA ASN A 84 -1.32 -4.89 16.85
C ASN A 84 -0.61 -3.68 16.24
N GLU A 85 -1.26 -2.91 15.37
CA GLU A 85 -0.69 -1.69 14.82
C GLU A 85 -0.72 -0.55 15.85
N LEU A 86 0.30 0.33 15.83
CA LEU A 86 0.37 1.54 16.67
C LEU A 86 -0.67 2.62 16.30
N LYS A 87 -1.28 2.54 15.10
CA LYS A 87 -2.37 3.39 14.60
C LYS A 87 -2.21 4.90 14.83
N ASP A 88 -0.99 5.43 14.80
CA ASP A 88 -0.75 6.88 14.87
C ASP A 88 -1.41 7.59 13.67
N SER A 89 -2.03 8.74 13.93
CA SER A 89 -2.56 9.70 12.95
C SER A 89 -1.60 10.05 11.80
N ASN A 90 -0.29 9.97 12.03
CA ASN A 90 0.76 10.23 11.04
C ASN A 90 1.07 9.04 10.12
N VAL A 91 0.42 7.89 10.34
CA VAL A 91 0.59 6.67 9.54
C VAL A 91 -0.62 6.43 8.66
N LEU A 92 -0.36 6.23 7.37
CA LEU A 92 -1.36 5.82 6.38
C LEU A 92 -1.26 4.32 6.14
N TYR A 93 -2.39 3.63 6.14
CA TYR A 93 -2.49 2.21 5.86
C TYR A 93 -3.26 1.97 4.56
N ILE A 94 -2.73 1.11 3.70
CA ILE A 94 -3.33 0.73 2.43
C ILE A 94 -3.41 -0.79 2.40
N GLY A 95 -4.63 -1.32 2.44
CA GLY A 95 -4.83 -2.75 2.58
C GLY A 95 -6.13 -3.23 1.99
N ARG A 96 -6.33 -4.55 2.08
CA ARG A 96 -7.55 -5.21 1.66
C ARG A 96 -8.66 -4.91 2.67
N PRO A 97 -9.95 -5.00 2.29
CA PRO A 97 -11.04 -4.78 3.22
C PRO A 97 -10.98 -5.60 4.52
N ASN A 98 -10.40 -6.81 4.45
CA ASN A 98 -10.22 -7.76 5.55
C ASN A 98 -8.91 -7.58 6.33
N ASP A 99 -8.03 -6.65 5.93
CA ASP A 99 -6.84 -6.30 6.71
C ASP A 99 -7.19 -5.38 7.90
N PHE A 100 -8.43 -4.89 7.99
CA PHE A 100 -8.88 -3.89 8.95
C PHE A 100 -10.08 -4.40 9.76
N SER A 101 -10.22 -3.92 11.00
CA SER A 101 -11.43 -4.16 11.80
C SER A 101 -12.59 -3.24 11.39
N ASN A 102 -13.77 -3.39 12.01
CA ASN A 102 -14.97 -2.63 11.64
C ASN A 102 -14.92 -1.14 12.04
N LYS A 103 -14.03 -0.74 12.96
CA LYS A 103 -13.92 0.63 13.47
C LYS A 103 -12.59 1.22 13.03
N VAL A 104 -12.55 1.79 11.83
CA VAL A 104 -11.35 2.43 11.28
C VAL A 104 -11.70 3.74 10.58
N LYS A 105 -10.77 4.70 10.60
CA LYS A 105 -10.93 5.96 9.87
C LYS A 105 -10.61 5.76 8.39
N ILE A 106 -11.62 5.37 7.63
CA ILE A 106 -11.51 5.19 6.17
C ILE A 106 -11.43 6.57 5.51
N ILE A 107 -10.33 6.82 4.79
CA ILE A 107 -10.19 8.00 3.93
C ILE A 107 -10.89 7.76 2.60
N LYS A 108 -10.65 6.58 2.01
CA LYS A 108 -11.21 6.20 0.71
C LYS A 108 -11.25 4.69 0.55
N THR A 109 -12.26 4.22 -0.18
CA THR A 109 -12.32 2.86 -0.70
C THR A 109 -12.23 2.91 -2.22
N ILE A 110 -11.42 2.02 -2.79
CA ILE A 110 -11.32 1.80 -4.23
C ILE A 110 -12.03 0.48 -4.50
N ASP A 111 -13.00 0.51 -5.41
CA ASP A 111 -13.81 -0.64 -5.75
C ASP A 111 -13.33 -1.29 -7.05
N TYR A 112 -13.59 -2.59 -7.16
CA TYR A 112 -13.50 -3.34 -8.42
C TYR A 112 -14.60 -2.88 -9.39
N LEU A 113 -14.54 -3.35 -10.65
CA LEU A 113 -15.56 -3.04 -11.65
C LEU A 113 -16.97 -3.54 -11.28
N ASP A 114 -17.07 -4.55 -10.43
CA ASP A 114 -18.34 -5.06 -9.89
C ASP A 114 -18.83 -4.26 -8.67
N ASN A 115 -18.18 -3.14 -8.35
CA ASN A 115 -18.42 -2.28 -7.17
C ASN A 115 -18.14 -2.95 -5.82
N SER A 116 -17.51 -4.13 -5.80
CA SER A 116 -17.05 -4.71 -4.54
C SER A 116 -15.78 -4.01 -4.03
N PRO A 117 -15.60 -3.81 -2.71
CA PRO A 117 -14.41 -3.15 -2.17
C PRO A 117 -13.12 -3.89 -2.51
N ALA A 118 -12.17 -3.21 -3.16
CA ALA A 118 -10.88 -3.77 -3.53
C ALA A 118 -9.78 -3.37 -2.55
N ILE A 119 -9.65 -2.07 -2.29
CA ILE A 119 -8.57 -1.48 -1.48
C ILE A 119 -9.18 -0.43 -0.56
N LYS A 120 -8.80 -0.45 0.72
CA LYS A 120 -9.10 0.61 1.67
C LYS A 120 -7.83 1.42 1.94
N ILE A 121 -8.00 2.74 1.94
CA ILE A 121 -7.04 3.71 2.44
C ILE A 121 -7.54 4.16 3.81
N VAL A 122 -6.76 3.89 4.85
CA VAL A 122 -7.12 4.07 6.24
C VAL A 122 -6.07 4.94 6.93
N GLN A 123 -6.50 5.97 7.65
CA GLN A 123 -5.62 6.71 8.56
C GLN A 123 -5.54 5.97 9.90
N GLY A 124 -4.34 5.87 10.47
CA GLY A 124 -4.21 5.46 11.87
C GLY A 124 -5.00 6.41 12.77
N SER A 125 -5.80 5.87 13.67
CA SER A 125 -6.45 6.66 14.70
C SER A 125 -6.66 5.77 15.91
N ASP A 126 -5.77 5.86 16.88
CA ASP A 126 -6.04 5.44 18.26
C ASP A 126 -6.80 6.55 19.02
#